data_AF-A0A2N3IPI2-F1
#
_entry.id   AF-A0A2N3IPI2-F1
#
_cell.length_a   1.000
_cell.length_b   1.000
_cell.length_c   1.000
_cell.angle_alpha   90.00
_cell.angle_beta   90.00
_cell.angle_gamma   90.00
#
_symmetry.space_group_name_H-M   'P 1'
#
loop_
_entity.id
_entity.type
_entity.pdbx_description
1 polymer ?
#
loop_
_entity_poly.entity_id
_entity_poly.type
_entity_poly.pdbx_seq_one_letter_code
_entity_poly.pdbx_strand_id
1 'polypeptide(L)'
;MKKEQKQITAALEQDFCKLIVILAARSGKNKVTWKELEQETGFTRQALSKKEAIVKAYKEANQSSNILEDIGRRAEETQSKLDKIKDENIKLKKLLADYDETFVRWFANATSRGMSIEELEAPLPHSMKTKARLKDLKQ
;
A
#
# COMPACT_ATOMS: atom_id res chain seq x y z
N MET A 1 23.22 41.98 14.91
CA MET A 1 23.34 40.55 14.59
C MET A 1 22.07 40.09 13.88
N LYS A 2 22.13 39.85 12.56
CA LYS A 2 20.98 39.34 11.80
C LYS A 2 20.82 37.85 12.16
N LYS A 3 19.77 37.48 12.90
CA LYS A 3 19.42 36.08 13.12
C LYS A 3 19.08 35.48 11.77
N GLU A 4 19.83 34.47 11.33
CA GLU A 4 19.49 33.70 10.13
C GLU A 4 18.06 33.18 10.27
N GLN A 5 17.16 33.74 9.48
CA GLN A 5 15.79 33.25 9.41
C GLN A 5 15.86 31.90 8.71
N LYS A 6 15.76 30.80 9.47
CA LYS A 6 15.50 29.46 8.92
C LYS A 6 14.35 29.60 7.93
N GLN A 7 14.63 29.43 6.65
CA GLN A 7 13.59 29.53 5.63
C GLN A 7 12.81 28.23 5.59
N ILE A 8 11.49 28.35 5.51
CA ILE A 8 10.61 27.21 5.27
C ILE A 8 10.71 26.87 3.77
N THR A 9 11.49 25.84 3.47
CA THR A 9 11.58 25.23 2.12
C THR A 9 10.25 24.58 1.74
N ALA A 10 9.99 24.38 0.44
CA ALA A 10 8.76 23.76 -0.05
C ALA A 10 8.51 22.33 0.50
N ALA A 11 9.56 21.56 0.77
CA ALA A 11 9.46 20.23 1.38
C ALA A 11 8.91 20.31 2.82
N LEU A 12 9.53 21.16 3.65
CA LEU A 12 9.06 21.44 5.01
C LEU A 12 7.64 22.00 5.04
N GLU A 13 7.26 22.81 4.05
CA GLU A 13 5.91 23.35 3.94
C GLU A 13 4.86 22.24 3.76
N GLN A 14 5.14 21.24 2.90
CA GLN A 14 4.26 20.08 2.75
C GLN A 14 4.21 19.22 4.02
N ASP A 15 5.34 19.05 4.70
CA ASP A 15 5.40 18.26 5.93
C ASP A 15 4.65 18.95 7.08
N PHE A 16 4.69 20.27 7.16
CA PHE A 16 3.88 21.04 8.11
C PHE A 16 2.39 20.94 7.81
N CYS A 17 1.98 20.94 6.53
CA CYS A 17 0.58 20.69 6.16
C CYS A 17 0.11 19.30 6.61
N LYS A 18 0.93 18.26 6.43
CA LYS A 18 0.61 16.89 6.93
C LYS A 18 0.54 16.86 8.46
N LEU A 19 1.48 17.52 9.13
CA LEU A 19 1.53 17.60 10.59
C LEU A 19 0.26 18.27 11.16
N ILE A 20 -0.24 19.33 10.53
CA ILE A 20 -1.50 19.97 10.91
C ILE A 20 -2.66 18.97 10.91
N VAL A 21 -2.78 18.14 9.87
CA VAL A 21 -3.84 17.13 9.77
C VAL A 21 -3.71 16.10 10.89
N ILE A 22 -2.49 15.63 11.18
CA ILE A 22 -2.22 14.64 12.23
C ILE A 22 -2.53 15.22 13.62
N LEU A 23 -2.12 16.47 13.89
CA LEU A 23 -2.40 17.13 15.15
C LEU A 23 -3.90 17.38 15.35
N ALA A 24 -4.61 17.75 14.28
CA ALA A 24 -6.06 17.92 14.32
C ALA A 24 -6.74 16.60 14.71
N ALA A 25 -6.32 15.50 14.08
CA ALA A 25 -6.83 14.18 14.37
C ALA A 25 -6.53 13.74 15.82
N ARG A 26 -5.33 14.03 16.34
CA ARG A 26 -4.94 13.63 17.71
C ARG A 26 -5.64 14.42 18.83
N SER A 27 -6.02 15.67 18.55
CA SER A 27 -6.58 16.61 19.55
C SER A 27 -7.95 16.22 20.11
N GLY A 28 -8.62 15.22 19.52
CA GLY A 28 -9.95 14.73 19.95
C GLY A 28 -11.10 15.70 19.68
N LYS A 29 -10.83 17.01 19.62
CA LYS A 29 -11.75 18.10 19.25
C LYS A 29 -11.63 18.50 17.77
N ASN A 30 -10.80 17.78 17.02
CA ASN A 30 -10.50 18.04 15.61
C ASN A 30 -10.06 19.49 15.35
N LYS A 31 -9.19 19.99 16.24
CA LYS A 31 -8.68 21.36 16.21
C LYS A 31 -7.20 21.38 16.54
N VAL A 32 -6.48 22.27 15.84
CA VAL A 32 -5.07 22.55 16.07
C VAL A 32 -4.93 24.00 16.46
N THR A 33 -4.13 24.26 17.48
CA THR A 33 -3.77 25.61 17.88
C THR A 33 -2.39 25.99 17.34
N TRP A 34 -2.18 27.28 17.11
CA TRP A 34 -0.86 27.78 16.69
C TRP A 34 0.25 27.45 17.69
N LYS A 35 -0.05 27.36 18.99
CA LYS A 35 0.93 27.00 20.03
C LYS A 35 1.45 25.57 19.86
N GLU A 36 0.58 24.62 19.53
CA GLU A 36 0.96 23.23 19.27
C GLU A 36 1.86 23.14 18.03
N LEU A 37 1.53 23.90 16.97
CA LEU A 37 2.37 23.96 15.77
C LEU A 37 3.73 24.60 16.04
N GLU A 38 3.80 25.66 16.86
CA GLU A 38 5.07 26.27 17.26
C GLU A 38 5.95 25.29 18.05
N GLN A 39 5.35 24.49 18.93
CA GLN A 39 6.06 23.48 19.73
C GLN A 39 6.61 22.34 18.86
N GLU A 40 5.82 21.83 17.92
CA GLU A 40 6.19 20.68 17.08
C GLU A 40 7.14 21.06 15.93
N THR A 41 6.96 22.24 15.33
CA THR A 41 7.78 22.68 14.19
C THR A 41 9.02 23.47 14.61
N GLY A 42 9.02 24.06 15.81
CA GLY A 42 10.06 24.98 16.27
C GLY A 42 10.07 26.33 15.52
N PHE A 43 9.06 26.60 14.67
CA PHE A 43 8.90 27.86 13.96
C PHE A 43 7.84 28.73 14.63
N THR A 44 8.09 30.03 14.72
CA THR A 44 7.10 30.99 15.22
C THR A 44 5.85 31.03 14.33
N ARG A 45 4.69 31.34 14.91
CA ARG A 45 3.43 31.56 14.19
C ARG A 45 3.59 32.55 13.05
N GLN A 46 4.37 33.60 13.22
CA GLN A 46 4.60 34.61 12.17
C GLN A 46 5.30 34.01 10.94
N ALA A 47 6.23 33.08 11.15
CA ALA A 47 6.92 32.38 10.06
C ALA A 47 5.99 31.39 9.35
N LEU A 48 5.16 30.67 10.12
CA LEU A 48 4.18 29.72 9.60
C LEU A 48 3.02 30.43 8.87
N SER A 49 2.53 31.55 9.40
CA SER A 49 1.41 32.31 8.83
C SER A 49 1.78 33.08 7.56
N LYS A 50 3.09 33.23 7.28
CA LYS A 50 3.59 33.83 6.04
C LYS A 50 3.42 32.89 4.84
N LYS A 51 3.22 31.59 5.08
CA LYS A 51 3.02 30.57 4.05
C LYS A 51 1.55 30.28 3.87
N GLU A 52 1.03 30.58 2.69
CA GLU A 52 -0.40 30.43 2.38
C GLU A 52 -0.86 28.97 2.48
N ALA A 53 -0.04 28.00 2.07
CA ALA A 53 -0.40 26.59 2.15
C ALA A 53 -0.63 26.13 3.59
N ILE A 54 0.22 26.56 4.52
CA ILE A 54 0.12 26.23 5.95
C ILE A 54 -1.13 26.88 6.56
N VAL A 55 -1.40 28.14 6.23
CA VAL A 55 -2.60 28.84 6.69
C VAL A 55 -3.87 28.18 6.17
N LYS A 56 -3.89 27.78 4.90
CA LYS A 56 -5.01 27.07 4.29
C LYS A 56 -5.25 25.72 4.97
N ALA A 57 -4.20 24.91 5.14
CA ALA A 57 -4.27 23.63 5.84
C ALA A 57 -4.75 23.79 7.30
N TYR A 58 -4.24 24.80 8.03
CA TYR A 58 -4.67 25.11 9.40
C TYR A 58 -6.17 25.45 9.48
N LYS A 59 -6.65 26.23 8.50
CA LYS A 59 -8.05 26.68 8.46
C LYS A 59 -8.97 25.52 8.09
N GLU A 60 -8.61 24.73 7.09
CA GLU A 60 -9.33 23.53 6.69
C GLU A 60 -9.44 22.55 7.86
N ALA A 61 -8.31 22.22 8.51
CA ALA A 61 -8.28 21.30 9.64
C ALA A 61 -9.19 21.73 10.81
N ASN A 62 -9.27 23.03 11.09
CA ASN A 62 -10.10 23.57 12.17
C ASN A 62 -11.57 23.83 11.78
N GLN A 63 -11.89 23.84 10.48
CA GLN A 63 -13.25 24.08 9.98
C GLN A 63 -13.99 22.79 9.67
N SER A 64 -13.30 21.76 9.19
CA SER A 64 -13.92 20.48 8.91
C SER A 64 -14.04 19.66 10.19
N SER A 65 -15.24 19.61 10.76
CA SER A 65 -15.59 18.74 11.89
C SER A 65 -15.44 17.23 11.58
N ASN A 66 -15.27 16.85 10.31
CA ASN A 66 -15.40 15.49 9.80
C ASN A 66 -14.10 14.75 9.43
N ILE A 67 -12.92 15.32 9.74
CA ILE A 67 -11.64 14.70 9.36
C ILE A 67 -11.43 13.36 10.06
N LEU A 68 -11.83 13.24 11.33
CA LEU A 68 -11.57 12.02 12.10
C LEU A 68 -12.40 10.82 11.63
N GLU A 69 -13.67 11.03 11.28
CA GLU A 69 -14.55 9.97 10.77
C GLU A 69 -14.05 9.43 9.43
N ASP A 70 -13.60 10.31 8.53
CA ASP A 70 -13.15 9.90 7.21
C ASP A 70 -11.72 9.31 7.21
N ILE A 71 -10.87 9.68 8.18
CA ILE A 71 -9.58 9.02 8.41
C ILE A 71 -9.78 7.65 9.07
N GLY A 72 -10.63 7.55 10.09
CA GLY A 72 -10.93 6.29 10.78
C GLY A 72 -11.51 5.25 9.82
N ARG A 73 -12.50 5.65 9.02
CA ARG A 73 -13.09 4.79 7.98
C ARG A 73 -12.05 4.36 6.94
N ARG A 74 -11.20 5.27 6.46
CA ARG A 74 -10.13 4.93 5.51
C ARG A 74 -9.09 3.98 6.12
N ALA A 75 -8.76 4.14 7.40
CA ALA A 75 -7.87 3.25 8.12
C ALA A 75 -8.47 1.84 8.28
N GLU A 76 -9.76 1.73 8.63
CA GLU A 76 -10.46 0.43 8.69
C GLU A 76 -10.56 -0.25 7.32
N GLU A 77 -10.88 0.50 6.27
CA GLU A 77 -10.92 -0.02 4.90
C GLU A 77 -9.53 -0.50 4.42
N THR A 78 -8.46 0.24 4.74
CA THR A 78 -7.09 -0.17 4.40
C THR A 78 -6.65 -1.38 5.22
N GLN A 79 -6.98 -1.43 6.51
CA GLN A 79 -6.69 -2.58 7.36
C GLN A 79 -7.41 -3.84 6.87
N SER A 80 -8.69 -3.74 6.53
CA SER A 80 -9.46 -4.87 5.99
C SER A 80 -8.89 -5.39 4.67
N LYS A 81 -8.43 -4.50 3.77
CA LYS A 81 -7.74 -4.90 2.53
C LYS A 81 -6.41 -5.58 2.83
N LEU A 82 -5.66 -5.08 3.79
CA LEU A 82 -4.38 -5.63 4.20
C LEU A 82 -4.55 -7.05 4.77
N ASP A 83 -5.56 -7.26 5.61
CA ASP A 83 -5.87 -8.57 6.17
C ASP A 83 -6.31 -9.57 5.09
N LYS A 84 -7.15 -9.15 4.14
CA LYS A 84 -7.50 -9.99 2.97
C LYS A 84 -6.27 -10.40 2.15
N ILE A 85 -5.38 -9.45 1.86
CA ILE A 85 -4.15 -9.72 1.10
C ILE A 85 -3.24 -10.68 1.86
N LYS A 86 -3.14 -10.56 3.19
CA LYS A 86 -2.38 -11.50 4.02
C LYS A 86 -2.96 -12.91 3.95
N ASP A 87 -4.28 -13.03 4.06
CA ASP A 87 -4.96 -14.33 3.99
C ASP A 87 -4.77 -14.99 2.62
N GLU A 88 -4.87 -14.22 1.53
CA GLU A 88 -4.57 -14.69 0.18
C GLU A 88 -3.11 -15.11 0.04
N ASN A 89 -2.17 -14.35 0.61
CA ASN A 89 -0.75 -14.69 0.58
C ASN A 89 -0.46 -16.01 1.30
N ILE A 90 -1.09 -16.24 2.45
CA ILE A 90 -0.97 -17.50 3.19
C ILE A 90 -1.52 -18.66 2.35
N LYS A 91 -2.70 -18.50 1.74
CA LYS A 91 -3.30 -19.51 0.87
C LYS A 91 -2.42 -19.84 -0.33
N LEU A 92 -1.89 -18.82 -1.01
CA LEU A 92 -1.00 -18.99 -2.16
C LEU A 92 0.30 -19.68 -1.78
N LYS A 93 0.91 -19.33 -0.64
CA LYS A 93 2.11 -20.00 -0.14
C LYS A 93 1.85 -21.48 0.14
N LYS A 94 0.72 -21.80 0.77
CA LYS A 94 0.33 -23.19 1.02
C LYS A 94 0.13 -23.94 -0.30
N LEU A 95 -0.60 -23.35 -1.24
CA LEU A 95 -0.85 -23.96 -2.54
C LEU A 95 0.45 -24.20 -3.32
N LEU A 96 1.40 -23.27 -3.25
CA LEU A 96 2.71 -23.41 -3.89
C LEU A 96 3.50 -24.57 -3.26
N ALA A 97 3.52 -24.68 -1.92
CA ALA A 97 4.13 -25.81 -1.24
C ALA A 97 3.48 -27.16 -1.60
N ASP A 98 2.15 -27.20 -1.71
CA ASP A 98 1.42 -28.41 -2.12
C ASP A 98 1.76 -28.81 -3.57
N TYR A 99 1.95 -27.82 -4.46
CA TYR A 99 2.40 -28.06 -5.84
C TYR A 99 3.84 -28.55 -5.89
N ASP A 100 4.76 -27.96 -5.13
CA ASP A 100 6.16 -28.38 -5.06
C ASP A 100 6.28 -29.83 -4.55
N GLU A 101 5.53 -30.18 -3.49
CA GLU A 101 5.51 -31.55 -2.96
C GLU A 101 5.00 -32.54 -4.03
N THR A 102 3.92 -32.17 -4.71
CA THR A 102 3.35 -33.00 -5.78
C THR A 102 4.31 -33.15 -6.95
N PHE A 103 4.97 -32.07 -7.35
CA PHE A 103 5.98 -32.07 -8.41
C PHE A 103 7.14 -33.00 -8.06
N VAL A 104 7.74 -32.85 -6.88
CA VAL A 104 8.85 -33.70 -6.42
C VAL A 104 8.44 -35.17 -6.40
N ARG A 105 7.25 -35.48 -5.87
CA ARG A 105 6.71 -36.85 -5.84
C ARG A 105 6.55 -37.44 -7.24
N TRP A 106 5.95 -36.71 -8.17
CA TRP A 106 5.74 -37.17 -9.53
C TRP A 106 7.05 -37.31 -10.30
N PHE A 107 7.96 -36.36 -10.13
CA PHE A 107 9.30 -36.38 -10.73
C PHE A 107 10.11 -37.59 -10.27
N ALA A 108 10.16 -37.85 -8.96
CA ALA A 108 10.85 -39.02 -8.39
C ALA A 108 10.26 -40.33 -8.92
N ASN A 109 8.92 -40.44 -8.98
CA ASN A 109 8.25 -41.63 -9.50
C ASN A 109 8.53 -41.84 -11.00
N ALA A 110 8.52 -40.79 -11.81
CA ALA A 110 8.75 -40.89 -13.25
C ALA A 110 10.20 -41.25 -13.57
N THR A 111 11.16 -40.59 -12.91
CA THR A 111 12.59 -40.88 -13.06
C THR A 111 12.94 -42.29 -12.59
N SER A 112 12.35 -42.77 -11.48
CA SER A 112 12.54 -44.16 -11.02
C SER A 112 12.04 -45.22 -12.03
N ARG A 113 11.16 -44.81 -12.95
CA ARG A 113 10.62 -45.67 -14.02
C ARG A 113 11.35 -45.48 -15.36
N GLY A 114 12.47 -44.75 -15.35
CA GLY A 114 13.31 -44.55 -16.53
C GLY A 114 12.82 -43.51 -17.51
N MET A 115 11.86 -42.65 -17.12
CA MET A 115 11.44 -41.52 -17.96
C MET A 115 12.56 -40.47 -17.99
N SER A 116 12.89 -40.01 -19.19
CA SER A 116 13.89 -38.95 -19.40
C SER A 116 13.34 -37.57 -19.02
N ILE A 117 14.24 -36.60 -18.81
CA ILE A 117 13.85 -35.21 -18.49
C ILE A 117 13.14 -34.59 -19.70
N GLU A 118 13.62 -34.88 -20.91
CA GLU A 118 13.04 -34.39 -22.15
C GLU A 118 11.59 -34.86 -22.34
N GLU A 119 11.27 -36.10 -21.94
CA GLU A 119 9.90 -36.63 -21.94
C GLU A 119 9.01 -35.97 -20.89
N LEU A 120 9.57 -35.57 -19.74
CA LEU A 120 8.85 -34.88 -18.67
C LEU A 120 8.57 -33.42 -19.00
N GLU A 121 9.48 -32.76 -19.73
CA GLU A 121 9.35 -31.38 -20.18
C GLU A 121 8.50 -31.27 -21.47
N ALA A 122 8.19 -32.40 -22.11
CA ALA A 122 7.37 -32.41 -23.30
C ALA A 122 6.02 -31.72 -23.04
N PRO A 123 5.54 -30.88 -23.98
CA PRO A 123 4.27 -30.18 -23.80
C PRO A 123 3.13 -31.16 -23.60
N LEU A 124 2.25 -30.84 -22.65
CA LEU A 124 1.07 -31.65 -22.40
C LEU A 124 0.29 -31.88 -23.70
N PRO A 125 -0.13 -33.14 -23.97
CA PRO A 125 -0.89 -33.43 -25.17
C PRO A 125 -2.17 -32.60 -25.18
N HIS A 126 -2.50 -32.05 -26.36
CA HIS A 126 -3.74 -31.30 -26.52
C HIS A 126 -4.95 -32.09 -26.05
N SER A 127 -5.85 -31.42 -25.32
CA SER A 127 -7.13 -32.00 -24.94
C SER A 127 -7.92 -32.44 -26.19
N MET A 128 -8.81 -33.42 -26.05
CA MET A 128 -9.65 -33.88 -27.17
C MET A 128 -10.42 -32.73 -27.84
N LYS A 129 -10.92 -31.78 -27.04
CA LYS A 129 -11.64 -30.60 -27.54
C LYS A 129 -10.73 -29.66 -28.34
N THR A 130 -9.49 -29.47 -27.89
CA THR A 130 -8.49 -28.64 -28.60
C THR A 130 -8.08 -29.32 -29.91
N LYS A 131 -7.89 -30.64 -29.91
CA LYS A 131 -7.58 -31.41 -31.13
C LYS A 131 -8.71 -31.32 -32.17
N ALA A 132 -9.98 -31.39 -31.74
CA ALA A 132 -11.13 -31.27 -32.63
C ALA A 132 -11.16 -29.90 -33.34
N ARG A 133 -11.04 -28.80 -32.59
CA ARG A 133 -11.02 -27.44 -33.17
C ARG A 133 -9.86 -27.21 -34.14
N LEU A 134 -8.68 -27.74 -33.83
CA LEU A 134 -7.51 -27.62 -34.72
C LEU A 134 -7.64 -28.44 -36.01
N LYS A 135 -8.44 -29.52 -35.99
CA LYS A 135 -8.74 -30.32 -37.17
C LYS A 135 -9.69 -29.58 -38.12
N ASP A 136 -10.70 -28.91 -37.57
CA ASP A 136 -11.70 -28.15 -38.34
C ASP A 136 -11.10 -26.88 -38.98
N LEU A 137 -10.04 -26.32 -38.40
CA LEU A 137 -9.31 -25.15 -38.93
C LEU A 137 -8.30 -25.48 -40.04
N LYS A 138 -7.99 -26.76 -40.27
CA LYS A 138 -7.02 -27.22 -41.27
C LYS A 138 -7.68 -27.83 -42.52
N GLN A 139 -9.02 -27.82 -42.59
CA GLN A 139 -9.81 -28.17 -43.78
C GLN A 139 -10.19 -26.90 -44.53
#